data_AF-A0A1Y2CU46-F1
#
_entry.id   AF-A0A1Y2CU46-F1
#
_cell.length_a   1.000
_cell.length_b   1.000
_cell.length_c   1.000
_cell.angle_alpha   90.00
_cell.angle_beta   90.00
_cell.angle_gamma   90.00
#
_symmetry.space_group_name_H-M   'P 1'
#
loop_
_entity.id
_entity.type
_entity.pdbx_description
1 polymer ?
#
loop_
_entity_poly.entity_id
_entity_poly.type
_entity_poly.pdbx_seq_one_letter_code
_entity_poly.pdbx_strand_id
1 'polypeptide(L)'
;MPAEVVDAATEEANLKFLNSLSFTIHIKIETYTQLPLLNQFVAPGIQPTEISIDRGRVGWWNSEISDMEYLTEEQWNRPALHRKEFVLKNALDEDHNDESKTFTAPNGNFFTVRDMVDIVEAFEREFRVKSDWFGGVDAHHIFYEGFFQYEDGSFGISWGS
;
A
#
# COMPACT_ATOMS: atom_id res chain seq x y z
N MET A 1 26.99 16.12 -9.44
CA MET A 1 27.20 14.76 -8.90
C MET A 1 26.36 13.83 -9.76
N PRO A 2 26.93 12.75 -10.33
CA PRO A 2 26.12 11.80 -11.10
C PRO A 2 25.11 11.17 -10.14
N ALA A 3 23.86 11.03 -10.57
CA ALA A 3 22.90 10.19 -9.85
C ALA A 3 23.52 8.79 -9.76
N GLU A 4 23.68 8.27 -8.55
CA GLU A 4 24.04 6.88 -8.34
C GLU A 4 22.97 6.05 -9.04
N VAL A 5 23.36 5.39 -10.14
CA VAL A 5 22.51 4.42 -10.81
C VAL A 5 22.38 3.26 -9.84
N VAL A 6 21.24 3.18 -9.18
CA VAL A 6 20.87 2.00 -8.41
C VAL A 6 20.81 0.86 -9.41
N ASP A 7 21.63 -0.17 -9.18
CA ASP A 7 21.61 -1.37 -10.01
C ASP A 7 20.20 -2.01 -9.96
N ALA A 8 19.70 -2.44 -11.11
CA ALA A 8 18.40 -3.10 -11.26
C ALA A 8 18.23 -4.28 -10.28
N ALA A 9 19.30 -5.01 -9.99
CA ALA A 9 19.29 -6.11 -9.01
C ALA A 9 18.96 -5.63 -7.58
N THR A 10 19.38 -4.42 -7.23
CA THR A 10 19.11 -3.82 -5.92
C THR A 10 17.66 -3.32 -5.84
N GLU A 11 17.12 -2.79 -6.93
CA GLU A 11 15.72 -2.40 -6.98
C GLU A 11 14.77 -3.60 -6.93
N GLU A 12 15.07 -4.68 -7.65
CA GLU A 12 14.29 -5.93 -7.61
C GLU A 12 14.27 -6.54 -6.19
N ALA A 13 15.43 -6.62 -5.53
CA ALA A 13 15.53 -7.13 -4.16
C ALA A 13 14.73 -6.28 -3.15
N ASN A 14 14.73 -4.97 -3.36
CA ASN A 14 13.99 -4.00 -2.56
C ASN A 14 12.46 -4.14 -2.72
N LEU A 15 11.98 -4.26 -3.97
CA LEU A 15 10.56 -4.53 -4.24
C LEU A 15 10.15 -5.89 -3.68
N LYS A 16 10.98 -6.92 -3.81
CA LYS A 16 10.72 -8.23 -3.21
C LYS A 16 10.57 -8.16 -1.69
N PHE A 17 11.39 -7.34 -1.03
CA PHE A 17 11.24 -7.10 0.40
C PHE A 17 9.92 -6.38 0.72
N LEU A 18 9.59 -5.29 0.01
CA LEU A 18 8.33 -4.57 0.20
C LEU A 18 7.10 -5.47 -0.03
N ASN A 19 7.17 -6.37 -1.01
CA ASN A 19 6.09 -7.31 -1.32
C ASN A 19 6.04 -8.51 -0.37
N SER A 20 7.06 -8.71 0.46
CA SER A 20 7.04 -9.71 1.54
C SER A 20 6.34 -9.21 2.81
N LEU A 21 6.10 -7.90 2.90
CA LEU A 21 5.37 -7.32 4.01
C LEU A 21 3.91 -7.76 3.97
N SER A 22 3.35 -7.96 5.16
CA SER A 22 1.97 -8.30 5.41
C SER A 22 1.42 -7.33 6.46
N PHE A 23 0.34 -6.66 6.10
CA PHE A 23 -0.44 -5.78 6.96
C PHE A 23 -1.85 -5.58 6.37
N THR A 24 -2.73 -5.00 7.17
CA THR A 24 -4.11 -4.74 6.81
C THR A 24 -4.39 -3.25 6.90
N ILE A 25 -5.17 -2.71 5.95
CA ILE A 25 -5.77 -1.38 6.10
C ILE A 25 -7.04 -1.49 6.93
N HIS A 26 -7.13 -0.62 7.93
CA HIS A 26 -8.30 -0.48 8.76
C HIS A 26 -9.16 0.64 8.19
N ILE A 27 -10.33 0.26 7.70
CA ILE A 27 -11.34 1.20 7.23
C ILE A 27 -12.42 1.27 8.32
N LYS A 28 -12.78 2.47 8.75
CA LYS A 28 -13.81 2.68 9.78
C LYS A 28 -15.05 3.32 9.16
N ILE A 29 -16.10 2.52 9.08
CA ILE A 29 -17.41 2.93 8.55
C ILE A 29 -18.47 2.64 9.61
N GLU A 30 -19.48 3.52 9.69
CA GLU A 30 -20.55 3.40 10.69
C GLU A 30 -21.39 2.13 10.51
N THR A 31 -21.57 1.67 9.27
CA THR A 31 -22.39 0.49 8.97
C THR A 31 -21.76 -0.33 7.85
N TYR A 32 -21.37 -1.55 8.18
CA TYR A 32 -21.03 -2.58 7.21
C TYR A 32 -22.24 -3.44 6.93
N THR A 33 -22.42 -3.83 5.68
CA THR A 33 -23.30 -4.94 5.31
C THR A 33 -22.43 -6.12 4.90
N GLN A 34 -22.78 -7.32 5.34
CA GLN A 34 -22.11 -8.53 4.87
C GLN A 34 -22.92 -9.11 3.71
N LEU A 35 -22.29 -9.27 2.55
CA LEU A 35 -22.87 -9.96 1.40
C LEU A 35 -22.12 -11.29 1.18
N PRO A 36 -22.76 -12.30 0.58
CA PRO A 36 -22.07 -13.54 0.23
C PRO A 36 -20.81 -13.25 -0.60
N LEU A 37 -19.68 -13.87 -0.22
CA LEU A 37 -18.35 -13.70 -0.84
C LEU A 37 -17.68 -12.33 -0.60
N LEU A 38 -18.32 -11.38 0.09
CA LEU A 38 -17.71 -10.11 0.46
C LEU A 38 -17.47 -10.04 1.96
N ASN A 39 -16.21 -9.82 2.32
CA ASN A 39 -15.82 -9.69 3.72
C ASN A 39 -16.42 -8.42 4.34
N GLN A 40 -16.47 -7.31 3.58
CA GLN A 40 -17.15 -6.08 3.97
C GLN A 40 -17.74 -5.41 2.72
N PHE A 41 -19.02 -5.02 2.78
CA PHE A 41 -19.68 -4.21 1.75
C PHE A 41 -20.19 -2.89 2.34
N VAL A 42 -20.00 -1.83 1.58
CA VAL A 42 -20.38 -0.46 1.92
C VAL A 42 -21.41 -0.01 0.90
N ALA A 43 -22.60 0.34 1.38
CA ALA A 43 -23.67 0.80 0.50
C ALA A 43 -23.29 2.14 -0.18
N PRO A 44 -23.80 2.40 -1.39
CA PRO A 44 -23.61 3.67 -2.08
C PRO A 44 -23.91 4.89 -1.20
N GLY A 45 -23.04 5.89 -1.26
CA GLY A 45 -23.18 7.14 -0.50
C GLY A 45 -22.69 7.10 0.95
N ILE A 46 -22.24 5.94 1.46
CA ILE A 46 -21.57 5.85 2.76
C ILE A 46 -20.07 6.07 2.59
N GLN A 47 -19.49 6.90 3.45
CA GLN A 47 -18.07 7.29 3.40
C GLN A 47 -17.35 6.86 4.68
N PRO A 48 -16.08 6.43 4.60
CA PRO A 48 -15.29 6.11 5.77
C PRO A 48 -14.96 7.36 6.58
N THR A 49 -14.94 7.18 7.89
CA THR A 49 -14.53 8.21 8.85
C THR A 49 -13.03 8.17 9.15
N GLU A 50 -12.41 7.01 8.90
CA GLU A 50 -11.00 6.77 9.14
C GLU A 50 -10.49 5.67 8.21
N ILE A 51 -9.27 5.86 7.69
CA ILE A 51 -8.49 4.84 7.00
C ILE A 51 -7.10 4.89 7.62
N SER A 52 -6.61 3.77 8.14
CA SER A 52 -5.33 3.71 8.85
C SER A 52 -4.65 2.36 8.74
N ILE A 53 -3.35 2.31 9.01
CA ILE A 53 -2.58 1.07 9.12
C ILE A 53 -2.08 0.95 10.57
N ASP A 54 -2.31 -0.20 11.20
CA ASP A 54 -1.70 -0.48 12.51
C ASP A 54 -0.20 -0.77 12.32
N ARG A 55 0.62 0.25 12.55
CA ARG A 55 2.09 0.15 12.46
C ARG A 55 2.67 -0.90 13.40
N GLY A 56 1.99 -1.26 14.49
CA GLY A 56 2.40 -2.33 15.39
C GLY A 56 2.18 -3.74 14.81
N ARG A 57 1.48 -3.86 13.68
CA ARG A 57 1.12 -5.13 13.02
C ARG A 57 1.65 -5.25 11.60
N VAL A 58 2.64 -4.44 11.23
CA VAL A 58 3.36 -4.59 9.97
C VAL A 58 4.51 -5.56 10.18
N GLY A 59 4.60 -6.58 9.34
CA GLY A 59 5.60 -7.64 9.48
C GLY A 59 5.60 -8.57 8.27
N TRP A 60 6.07 -9.80 8.47
CA TRP A 60 5.93 -10.89 7.49
C TRP A 60 5.54 -12.17 8.20
N TRP A 61 4.96 -13.10 7.44
CA TRP A 61 4.72 -14.45 7.93
C TRP A 61 6.03 -15.21 8.06
N ASN A 62 6.34 -15.69 9.27
CA ASN A 62 7.47 -16.56 9.53
C ASN A 62 6.96 -18.01 9.65
N SER A 63 7.24 -18.82 8.61
CA SER A 63 6.80 -20.21 8.55
C SER A 63 7.47 -21.11 9.59
N GLU A 64 8.64 -20.74 10.10
CA GLU A 64 9.36 -21.55 11.10
C GLU A 64 8.66 -21.52 12.46
N ILE A 65 8.13 -20.36 12.83
CA ILE A 65 7.35 -20.17 14.07
C ILE A 65 5.83 -20.24 13.83
N SER A 66 5.40 -20.32 12.57
CA SER A 66 3.99 -20.29 12.16
C SER A 66 3.23 -19.09 12.74
N ASP A 67 3.88 -17.93 12.73
CA ASP A 67 3.34 -16.68 13.27
C ASP A 67 3.92 -15.46 12.53
N MET A 68 3.35 -14.29 12.80
CA MET A 68 3.83 -13.01 12.29
C MET A 68 5.08 -12.54 13.04
N GLU A 69 6.09 -12.17 12.28
CA GLU A 69 7.26 -11.45 12.79
C GLU A 69 7.13 -9.97 12.42
N TYR A 70 6.94 -9.13 13.43
CA TYR A 70 6.72 -7.69 13.24
C TYR A 70 8.03 -6.92 13.09
N LEU A 71 7.95 -5.80 12.36
CA LEU A 71 9.11 -4.96 12.08
C LEU A 71 9.70 -4.35 13.36
N THR A 72 11.02 -4.49 13.51
CA THR A 72 11.80 -3.75 14.51
C THR A 72 12.02 -2.30 14.06
N GLU A 73 12.41 -1.42 14.99
CA GLU A 73 12.75 -0.02 14.64
C GLU A 73 13.90 0.07 13.62
N GLU A 74 14.89 -0.81 13.68
CA GLU A 74 15.95 -0.85 12.67
C GLU A 74 15.39 -1.19 11.28
N GLN A 75 14.48 -2.18 11.22
CA GLN A 75 13.84 -2.59 9.98
C GLN A 75 12.87 -1.53 9.44
N TRP A 76 12.23 -0.74 10.29
CA TRP A 76 11.42 0.40 9.86
C TRP A 76 12.24 1.48 9.15
N ASN A 77 13.47 1.72 9.63
CA ASN A 77 14.32 2.82 9.16
C ASN A 77 15.28 2.41 8.04
N ARG A 78 15.33 1.13 7.66
CA ARG A 78 16.18 0.69 6.54
C ARG A 78 15.70 1.32 5.21
N PRO A 79 16.61 1.59 4.27
CA PRO A 79 16.23 1.93 2.90
C PRO A 79 15.39 0.82 2.27
N ALA A 80 14.31 1.22 1.60
CA ALA A 80 13.37 0.32 0.93
C ALA A 80 13.24 0.61 -0.56
N LEU A 81 13.39 1.86 -1.00
CA LEU A 81 13.36 2.21 -2.42
C LEU A 81 14.32 3.36 -2.71
N HIS A 82 15.37 3.10 -3.49
CA HIS A 82 16.38 4.10 -3.83
C HIS A 82 15.94 4.95 -5.01
N ARG A 83 14.88 5.73 -4.81
CA ARG A 83 14.38 6.70 -5.79
C ARG A 83 14.14 8.03 -5.10
N LYS A 84 14.25 9.11 -5.86
CA LYS A 84 13.88 10.45 -5.39
C LYS A 84 12.37 10.66 -5.42
N GLU A 85 11.72 10.00 -6.36
CA GLU A 85 10.29 10.11 -6.61
C GLU A 85 9.68 8.72 -6.75
N PHE A 86 8.46 8.59 -6.26
CA PHE A 86 7.65 7.37 -6.34
C PHE A 86 6.24 7.77 -6.78
N VAL A 87 5.80 7.22 -7.91
CA VAL A 87 4.49 7.54 -8.51
C VAL A 87 3.57 6.35 -8.30
N LEU A 88 2.49 6.53 -7.55
CA LEU A 88 1.43 5.55 -7.37
C LEU A 88 0.23 5.90 -8.25
N LYS A 89 -0.26 4.92 -9.00
CA LYS A 89 -1.52 4.97 -9.74
C LYS A 89 -2.63 4.29 -8.95
N ASN A 90 -3.84 4.80 -9.10
CA ASN A 90 -5.02 4.17 -8.54
C ASN A 90 -5.35 2.91 -9.36
N ALA A 91 -5.07 1.73 -8.81
CA ALA A 91 -5.35 0.45 -9.46
C ALA A 91 -6.72 -0.14 -9.10
N LEU A 92 -7.45 0.49 -8.17
CA LEU A 92 -8.70 -0.05 -7.61
C LEU A 92 -9.93 0.24 -8.47
N ASP A 93 -9.78 1.10 -9.47
CA ASP A 93 -10.90 1.62 -10.24
C ASP A 93 -10.48 1.74 -11.71
N GLU A 94 -11.10 0.93 -12.58
CA GLU A 94 -10.81 0.94 -14.01
C GLU A 94 -11.15 2.30 -14.66
N ASP A 95 -12.17 3.00 -14.14
CA ASP A 95 -12.63 4.30 -14.63
C ASP A 95 -11.78 5.47 -14.10
N HIS A 96 -11.04 5.27 -13.01
CA HIS A 96 -10.12 6.25 -12.42
C HIS A 96 -8.65 5.81 -12.46
N ASN A 97 -8.28 4.87 -13.34
CA ASN A 97 -6.92 4.32 -13.42
C ASN A 97 -5.84 5.35 -13.79
N ASP A 98 -6.27 6.47 -14.38
CA ASP A 98 -5.41 7.58 -14.77
C ASP A 98 -5.03 8.48 -13.58
N GLU A 99 -5.75 8.38 -12.45
CA GLU A 99 -5.38 9.16 -11.26
C GLU A 99 -4.10 8.60 -10.63
N SER A 100 -3.16 9.50 -10.36
CA SER A 100 -1.89 9.15 -9.74
C SER A 100 -1.42 10.21 -8.76
N LYS A 101 -0.54 9.81 -7.85
CA LYS A 101 0.11 10.69 -6.89
C LYS A 101 1.60 10.44 -6.87
N THR A 102 2.35 11.53 -6.96
CA THR A 102 3.81 11.53 -6.86
C THR A 102 4.21 11.87 -5.43
N PHE A 103 5.11 11.05 -4.88
CA PHE A 103 5.72 11.24 -3.58
C PHE A 103 7.22 11.49 -3.77
N THR A 104 7.80 12.33 -2.92
CA THR A 104 9.24 12.64 -2.95
C THR A 104 9.91 12.06 -1.72
N ALA A 105 11.08 11.46 -1.89
CA ALA A 105 11.88 10.91 -0.80
C ALA A 105 12.23 12.02 0.21
N PRO A 106 11.93 11.88 1.52
CA PRO A 106 12.17 12.94 2.49
C PRO A 106 13.63 13.39 2.59
N ASN A 107 14.57 12.47 2.37
CA ASN A 107 16.02 12.74 2.36
C ASN A 107 16.57 13.10 0.97
N GLY A 108 15.71 13.14 -0.06
CA GLY A 108 16.05 13.44 -1.44
C GLY A 108 16.74 12.32 -2.22
N ASN A 109 16.90 11.13 -1.65
CA ASN A 109 17.67 10.01 -2.21
C ASN A 109 16.91 8.67 -2.20
N PHE A 110 16.24 8.31 -1.11
CA PHE A 110 15.55 7.04 -0.95
C PHE A 110 14.37 7.13 0.02
N PHE A 111 13.42 6.23 -0.13
CA PHE A 111 12.35 5.96 0.83
C PHE A 111 12.76 4.84 1.77
N THR A 112 12.49 5.02 3.05
CA THR A 112 12.57 3.95 4.07
C THR A 112 11.33 3.07 4.03
N VAL A 113 11.35 1.93 4.72
CA VAL A 113 10.14 1.09 4.89
C VAL A 113 9.00 1.88 5.52
N ARG A 114 9.34 2.73 6.50
CA ARG A 114 8.40 3.65 7.15
C ARG A 114 7.76 4.60 6.14
N ASP A 115 8.57 5.23 5.30
CA ASP A 115 8.05 6.13 4.27
C ASP A 115 7.11 5.39 3.29
N MET A 116 7.46 4.16 2.91
CA MET A 116 6.62 3.37 1.99
C MET A 116 5.26 3.02 2.60
N VAL A 117 5.20 2.61 3.87
CA VAL A 117 3.92 2.33 4.55
C VAL A 117 3.10 3.61 4.74
N ASP A 118 3.76 4.72 5.08
CA ASP A 118 3.10 6.03 5.23
C ASP A 118 2.53 6.54 3.89
N ILE A 119 3.24 6.27 2.78
CA ILE A 119 2.76 6.53 1.43
C ILE A 119 1.52 5.70 1.11
N VAL A 120 1.51 4.40 1.42
CA VAL A 120 0.33 3.54 1.23
C VAL A 120 -0.85 4.10 2.01
N GLU A 121 -0.68 4.38 3.31
CA GLU A 121 -1.77 4.92 4.13
C GLU A 121 -2.29 6.26 3.59
N ALA A 122 -1.39 7.17 3.22
CA ALA A 122 -1.76 8.49 2.68
C ALA A 122 -2.44 8.39 1.32
N PHE A 123 -2.03 7.46 0.48
CA PHE A 123 -2.65 7.19 -0.81
C PHE A 123 -4.06 6.62 -0.60
N GLU A 124 -4.21 5.62 0.27
CA GLU A 124 -5.49 4.99 0.57
C GLU A 124 -6.50 5.97 1.18
N ARG A 125 -6.07 6.84 2.09
CA ARG A 125 -6.92 7.92 2.63
C ARG A 125 -7.49 8.85 1.54
N GLU A 126 -6.76 9.06 0.46
CA GLU A 126 -7.15 9.98 -0.61
C GLU A 126 -7.96 9.31 -1.72
N PHE A 127 -7.58 8.10 -2.13
CA PHE A 127 -8.17 7.44 -3.30
C PHE A 127 -9.23 6.41 -2.95
N ARG A 128 -9.17 5.75 -1.78
CA ARG A 128 -10.16 4.73 -1.41
C ARG A 128 -11.57 5.30 -1.35
N VAL A 129 -11.73 6.52 -0.84
CA VAL A 129 -13.04 7.22 -0.76
C VAL A 129 -13.68 7.50 -2.12
N LYS A 130 -12.89 7.43 -3.20
CA LYS A 130 -13.34 7.64 -4.57
C LYS A 130 -13.65 6.36 -5.33
N SER A 131 -13.31 5.19 -4.76
CA SER A 131 -13.58 3.91 -5.41
C SER A 131 -15.07 3.69 -5.65
N ASP A 132 -15.40 3.01 -6.73
CA ASP A 132 -16.76 2.62 -7.10
C ASP A 132 -16.96 1.09 -7.05
N TRP A 133 -16.74 0.51 -5.86
CA TRP A 133 -16.97 -0.91 -5.62
C TRP A 133 -18.46 -1.17 -5.35
N PHE A 134 -19.16 -1.63 -6.38
CA PHE A 134 -20.62 -1.85 -6.37
C PHE A 134 -21.42 -0.58 -6.00
N GLY A 135 -21.01 0.59 -6.50
CA GLY A 135 -21.67 1.87 -6.20
C GLY A 135 -21.17 2.56 -4.93
N GLY A 136 -20.29 1.91 -4.15
CA GLY A 136 -19.81 2.38 -2.86
C GLY A 136 -18.30 2.28 -2.71
N VAL A 137 -17.79 2.64 -1.53
CA VAL A 137 -16.36 2.53 -1.24
C VAL A 137 -15.95 1.06 -1.10
N ASP A 138 -14.82 0.71 -1.70
CA ASP A 138 -14.18 -0.58 -1.49
C ASP A 138 -13.74 -0.73 -0.03
N ALA A 139 -14.44 -1.58 0.73
CA ALA A 139 -13.97 -2.05 2.04
C ALA A 139 -13.60 -3.53 2.02
N HIS A 140 -13.64 -4.15 0.84
CA HIS A 140 -13.41 -5.56 0.68
C HIS A 140 -11.92 -5.89 0.61
N HIS A 141 -11.15 -5.16 -0.20
CA HIS A 141 -9.73 -5.44 -0.40
C HIS A 141 -8.88 -4.69 0.62
N ILE A 142 -8.50 -5.38 1.69
CA ILE A 142 -7.83 -4.78 2.85
C ILE A 142 -6.46 -5.39 3.18
N PHE A 143 -6.10 -6.53 2.59
CA PHE A 143 -4.82 -7.19 2.85
C PHE A 143 -3.77 -6.72 1.86
N TYR A 144 -2.68 -6.14 2.33
CA TYR A 144 -1.61 -5.69 1.43
C TYR A 144 -0.88 -6.89 0.82
N GLU A 145 -0.74 -6.90 -0.51
CA GLU A 145 -0.08 -7.98 -1.26
C GLU A 145 1.16 -7.50 -2.03
N GLY A 146 1.57 -6.24 -1.84
CA GLY A 146 2.74 -5.68 -2.48
C GLY A 146 2.44 -4.57 -3.48
N PHE A 147 3.52 -4.09 -4.09
CA PHE A 147 3.48 -3.23 -5.25
C PHE A 147 3.75 -4.02 -6.53
N PHE A 148 3.14 -3.58 -7.62
CA PHE A 148 3.51 -3.98 -8.97
C PHE A 148 3.91 -2.74 -9.77
N GLN A 149 4.78 -2.93 -10.76
CA GLN A 149 5.30 -1.84 -11.58
C GLN A 149 4.63 -1.87 -12.97
N TYR A 150 4.20 -0.71 -13.44
CA TYR A 150 3.72 -0.49 -14.80
C TYR A 150 4.89 -0.26 -15.78
N GLU A 151 4.65 -0.42 -17.08
CA GLU A 151 5.69 -0.22 -18.11
C GLU A 151 6.26 1.21 -18.13
N ASP A 152 5.49 2.21 -17.73
CA ASP A 152 5.92 3.61 -17.63
C ASP A 152 6.73 3.93 -16.37
N GLY A 153 6.99 2.92 -15.52
CA GLY A 153 7.78 3.02 -14.31
C GLY A 153 7.01 3.48 -13.07
N SER A 154 5.70 3.77 -13.20
CA SER A 154 4.81 3.99 -12.06
C SER A 154 4.44 2.68 -11.37
N PHE A 155 3.81 2.76 -10.20
CA PHE A 155 3.47 1.61 -9.37
C PHE A 155 1.98 1.57 -9.05
N GLY A 156 1.45 0.37 -8.86
CA GLY A 156 0.13 0.12 -8.27
C GLY A 156 0.26 -0.72 -7.00
N ILE A 157 -0.77 -0.70 -6.16
CA ILE A 157 -0.85 -1.53 -4.95
C ILE A 157 -1.75 -2.72 -5.24
N SER A 158 -1.29 -3.94 -4.91
CA SER A 158 -2.11 -5.14 -4.93
C SER A 158 -2.76 -5.33 -3.55
N TRP A 159 -4.07 -5.60 -3.56
CA TRP A 159 -4.86 -5.81 -2.35
C TRP A 159 -5.63 -7.12 -2.43
N GLY A 160 -5.54 -7.91 -1.37
CA GLY A 160 -6.30 -9.14 -1.15
C GLY A 160 -7.57 -8.92 -0.35
N SER A 161 -8.49 -9.86 -0.51
CA SER A 161 -9.83 -9.90 0.08
C SER A 161 -9.91 -10.55 1.44
#